data_AF-A0A2Z2MBW3-F1
#
_entry.id   AF-A0A2Z2MBW3-F1
#
_cell.length_a   1.000
_cell.length_b   1.000
_cell.length_c   1.000
_cell.angle_alpha   90.00
_cell.angle_beta   90.00
_cell.angle_gamma   90.00
#
_symmetry.space_group_name_H-M   'P 1'
#
loop_
_entity.id
_entity.type
_entity.pdbx_description
1 polymer ?
#
loop_
_entity_poly.entity_id
_entity_poly.type
_entity_poly.pdbx_seq_one_letter_code
_entity_poly.pdbx_strand_id
1 'polypeptide(L)'
;MAWLVAAMSIFADALGILQLVAFTEAVSSSLLFLGSLAFLSEEIGKNVRYLVLWAAPPLIAAVYGIALGNDWNSVVGIPYGVSAFFIVLSGALIVASIDPRFRGARNAALALGILGAHKMDYPFLRGVPWFAPIGFAIGAILTVVAAYFMARMVLSREFTNLNGAIRLEIEPGIELVSSNEYRRVKEDLKGYPVLAFIRELTPPDKWKAYFLTSLPGKDTIAPTNLPRILELAGRYLREAEMRGVTGVVVVDGIEYLVIHNGITAVTKFLGTLRDLVIMREGRLIVVVDETALEKKDYLTIRRVLIGG
;
A
#
# COMPACT_ATOMS: atom_id res chain seq x y z
N MET A 1 -1.93 6.57 13.95
CA MET A 1 -2.00 8.02 14.26
C MET A 1 -3.42 8.57 14.13
N ALA A 2 -4.05 8.56 12.94
CA ALA A 2 -5.38 9.16 12.76
C ALA A 2 -6.44 8.73 13.79
N TRP A 3 -6.50 7.43 14.11
CA TRP A 3 -7.43 6.87 15.09
C TRP A 3 -7.16 7.31 16.54
N LEU A 4 -5.88 7.52 16.91
CA LEU A 4 -5.52 8.03 18.24
C LEU A 4 -5.99 9.48 18.38
N VAL A 5 -5.82 10.29 17.33
CA VAL A 5 -6.28 11.67 17.32
C VAL A 5 -7.82 11.75 17.31
N ALA A 6 -8.50 10.84 16.60
CA ALA A 6 -9.96 10.72 16.68
C ALA A 6 -10.43 10.40 18.11
N ALA A 7 -9.72 9.56 18.85
CA ALA A 7 -10.06 9.31 20.25
C ALA A 7 -9.92 10.57 21.11
N MET A 8 -8.91 11.42 20.83
CA MET A 8 -8.75 12.70 21.53
C MET A 8 -9.91 13.66 21.30
N SER A 9 -10.63 13.61 20.17
CA SER A 9 -11.80 14.46 19.95
C SER A 9 -12.95 14.13 20.88
N ILE A 10 -13.12 12.84 21.23
CA ILE A 10 -14.11 12.38 22.22
C ILE A 10 -13.76 12.91 23.61
N PHE A 11 -12.48 12.83 24.00
CA PHE A 11 -12.02 13.38 25.29
C PHE A 11 -12.19 14.91 25.34
N ALA A 12 -11.89 15.61 24.25
CA ALA A 12 -12.08 17.06 24.15
C ALA A 12 -13.55 17.46 24.32
N ASP A 13 -14.48 16.70 23.74
CA ASP A 13 -15.91 16.95 23.88
C ASP A 13 -16.39 16.70 25.32
N ALA A 14 -15.91 15.62 25.95
CA ALA A 14 -16.21 15.34 27.36
C ALA A 14 -15.73 16.44 28.31
N LEU A 15 -14.65 17.14 27.96
CA LEU A 15 -14.13 18.31 28.69
C LEU A 15 -14.79 19.64 28.29
N GLY A 16 -15.68 19.63 27.29
CA GLY A 16 -16.33 20.84 26.78
C GLY A 16 -15.43 21.79 25.99
N ILE A 17 -14.26 21.32 25.52
CA ILE A 17 -13.27 22.14 24.81
C ILE A 17 -13.54 22.07 23.31
N LEU A 18 -14.53 22.82 22.83
CA LEU A 18 -15.03 22.74 21.44
C LEU A 18 -13.98 23.03 20.37
N GLN A 19 -13.03 23.94 20.63
CA GLN A 19 -11.93 24.23 19.70
C GLN A 19 -11.03 23.00 19.52
N LEU A 20 -10.79 22.26 20.61
CA LEU A 20 -9.98 21.05 20.57
C LEU A 20 -10.73 19.90 19.88
N VAL A 21 -12.06 19.82 20.02
CA VAL A 21 -12.91 18.88 19.25
C VAL A 21 -12.73 19.12 17.75
N ALA A 22 -12.95 20.35 17.30
CA ALA A 22 -12.85 20.71 15.88
C ALA A 22 -11.44 20.47 15.33
N PHE A 23 -10.40 20.85 16.08
CA PHE A 23 -9.02 20.69 15.66
C PHE A 23 -8.59 19.22 15.57
N THR A 24 -8.88 18.41 16.58
CA THR A 24 -8.50 16.98 16.59
C THR A 24 -9.26 16.17 15.53
N GLU A 25 -10.54 16.48 15.29
CA GLU A 25 -11.31 15.86 14.22
C GLU A 25 -10.72 16.20 12.84
N ALA A 26 -10.37 17.47 12.61
CA ALA A 26 -9.71 17.90 11.39
C ALA A 26 -8.34 17.23 11.16
N VAL A 27 -7.51 17.13 12.20
CA VAL A 27 -6.23 16.40 12.13
C VAL A 27 -6.47 14.93 11.78
N SER A 28 -7.45 14.28 12.41
CA SER A 28 -7.76 12.88 12.13
C SER A 28 -8.21 12.68 10.68
N SER A 29 -9.14 13.51 10.21
CA SER A 29 -9.62 13.49 8.82
C SER A 29 -8.51 13.74 7.82
N SER A 30 -7.64 14.72 8.05
CA SER A 30 -6.49 15.00 7.19
C SER A 30 -5.52 13.81 7.13
N LEU A 31 -5.24 13.14 8.25
CA LEU A 31 -4.38 11.96 8.27
C LEU A 31 -5.00 10.77 7.53
N LEU A 32 -6.32 10.55 7.68
CA LEU A 32 -7.04 9.51 6.92
C LEU A 32 -6.99 9.79 5.42
N PHE A 33 -7.23 11.05 5.03
CA PHE A 33 -7.21 11.44 3.63
C PHE A 33 -5.82 11.35 3.01
N LEU A 34 -4.80 11.80 3.73
CA LEU A 34 -3.40 11.64 3.33
C LEU A 34 -3.05 10.16 3.10
N GLY A 35 -3.47 9.27 4.01
CA GLY A 35 -3.30 7.83 3.87
C GLY A 35 -4.00 7.27 2.63
N SER A 36 -5.24 7.71 2.35
CA SER A 36 -5.97 7.27 1.15
C SER A 36 -5.33 7.74 -0.15
N LEU A 37 -4.75 8.96 -0.19
CA LEU A 37 -4.03 9.46 -1.35
C LEU A 37 -2.68 8.75 -1.56
N ALA A 38 -1.97 8.43 -0.47
CA ALA A 38 -0.75 7.63 -0.54
C ALA A 38 -1.05 6.24 -1.09
N PHE A 39 -2.10 5.60 -0.60
CA PHE A 39 -2.59 4.31 -1.11
C PHE A 39 -2.93 4.38 -2.61
N LEU A 40 -3.67 5.40 -3.04
CA LEU A 40 -3.98 5.65 -4.45
C LEU A 40 -2.71 5.80 -5.31
N SER A 41 -1.74 6.56 -4.80
CA SER A 41 -0.46 6.81 -5.46
C SER A 41 0.33 5.51 -5.67
N GLU A 42 0.31 4.61 -4.68
CA GLU A 42 0.94 3.30 -4.76
C GLU A 42 0.24 2.37 -5.76
N GLU A 43 -1.09 2.36 -5.77
CA GLU A 43 -1.89 1.44 -6.60
C GLU A 43 -1.90 1.84 -8.08
N ILE A 44 -1.91 3.14 -8.38
CA ILE A 44 -1.86 3.67 -9.77
C ILE A 44 -0.42 3.71 -10.31
N GLY A 45 0.59 3.56 -9.45
CA GLY A 45 2.00 3.69 -9.84
C GLY A 45 2.38 5.12 -10.27
N LYS A 46 1.58 6.13 -9.89
CA LYS A 46 1.86 7.54 -10.17
C LYS A 46 2.01 8.30 -8.86
N ASN A 47 3.13 9.01 -8.71
CA ASN A 47 3.32 9.92 -7.58
C ASN A 47 2.31 11.07 -7.63
N VAL A 48 1.39 11.10 -6.67
CA VAL A 48 0.52 12.26 -6.45
C VAL A 48 1.37 13.39 -5.87
N ARG A 49 1.58 14.46 -6.65
CA ARG A 49 2.32 15.63 -6.16
C ARG A 49 1.50 16.37 -5.10
N TYR A 50 2.21 16.91 -4.11
CA TYR A 50 1.63 17.76 -3.05
C TYR A 50 0.56 17.07 -2.19
N LEU A 51 0.75 15.78 -1.88
CA LEU A 51 -0.12 14.98 -1.00
C LEU A 51 -0.58 15.72 0.27
N VAL A 52 0.35 16.36 0.98
CA VAL A 52 0.06 17.11 2.21
C VAL A 52 -0.87 18.30 1.95
N LEU A 53 -0.69 19.00 0.82
CA LEU A 53 -1.54 20.13 0.43
C LEU A 53 -2.98 19.68 0.18
N TRP A 54 -3.16 18.56 -0.52
CA TRP A 54 -4.48 17.99 -0.78
C TRP A 54 -5.18 17.49 0.48
N ALA A 55 -4.42 17.10 1.51
CA ALA A 55 -4.95 16.68 2.81
C ALA A 55 -5.15 17.83 3.81
N ALA A 56 -4.68 19.04 3.50
CA ALA A 56 -4.80 20.21 4.39
C ALA A 56 -6.21 20.82 4.56
N PRO A 57 -7.21 20.67 3.66
CA PRO A 57 -8.46 21.42 3.77
C PRO A 57 -9.23 21.27 5.09
N PRO A 58 -9.35 20.08 5.73
CA PRO A 58 -9.96 19.97 7.06
C PRO A 58 -9.26 20.82 8.11
N LEU A 59 -7.92 20.82 8.13
CA LEU A 59 -7.12 21.63 9.06
C LEU A 59 -7.30 23.13 8.81
N ILE A 60 -7.28 23.54 7.54
CA ILE A 60 -7.48 24.94 7.17
C ILE A 60 -8.87 25.40 7.63
N ALA A 61 -9.91 24.59 7.40
CA ALA A 61 -11.26 24.88 7.85
C ALA A 61 -11.35 25.01 9.38
N ALA A 62 -10.72 24.11 10.13
CA ALA A 62 -10.69 24.18 11.59
C ALA A 62 -9.96 25.43 12.11
N VAL A 63 -8.76 25.72 11.61
CA VAL A 63 -7.99 26.90 12.03
C VAL A 63 -8.74 28.19 11.68
N TYR A 64 -9.28 28.27 10.46
CA TYR A 64 -10.04 29.44 10.01
C TYR A 64 -11.32 29.63 10.83
N GLY A 65 -12.07 28.55 11.08
CA GLY A 65 -13.29 28.56 11.88
C GLY A 65 -13.05 28.96 13.34
N ILE A 66 -11.97 28.47 13.95
CA ILE A 66 -11.57 28.85 15.32
C ILE A 66 -11.08 30.30 15.37
N ALA A 67 -10.36 30.77 14.36
CA ALA A 67 -9.80 32.13 14.35
C ALA A 67 -10.84 33.23 14.13
N LEU A 68 -11.88 32.97 13.33
CA LEU A 68 -12.90 33.96 12.97
C LEU A 68 -14.21 33.81 13.72
N GLY A 69 -14.48 32.62 14.24
CA GLY A 69 -15.75 32.24 14.81
C GLY A 69 -15.80 32.39 16.33
N ASN A 70 -16.89 32.96 16.83
CA ASN A 70 -17.25 32.90 18.26
C ASN A 70 -18.50 32.07 18.51
N ASP A 71 -19.13 31.56 17.45
CA ASP A 71 -20.37 30.79 17.49
C ASP A 71 -20.15 29.32 17.14
N TRP A 72 -21.13 28.48 17.47
CA TRP A 72 -21.11 27.04 17.24
C TRP A 72 -20.84 26.66 15.78
N ASN A 73 -21.45 27.35 14.82
CA ASN A 73 -21.34 26.96 13.41
C ASN A 73 -19.91 27.22 12.90
N SER A 74 -19.32 28.34 13.30
CA SER A 74 -17.96 28.70 12.89
C SER A 74 -16.90 27.82 13.57
N VAL A 75 -17.00 27.61 14.89
CA VAL A 75 -15.99 26.86 15.66
C VAL A 75 -16.11 25.35 15.45
N VAL A 76 -17.33 24.83 15.34
CA VAL A 76 -17.59 23.37 15.29
C VAL A 76 -18.26 22.98 13.99
N GLY A 77 -19.38 23.61 13.62
CA GLY A 77 -20.22 23.15 12.52
C GLY A 77 -19.49 22.98 11.18
N ILE A 78 -18.84 24.05 10.69
CA ILE A 78 -18.11 24.04 9.42
C ILE A 78 -16.89 23.10 9.48
N PRO A 79 -15.98 23.23 10.47
CA PRO A 79 -14.82 22.32 10.57
C PRO A 79 -15.20 20.84 10.63
N TYR A 80 -16.22 20.50 11.41
CA TYR A 80 -16.66 19.12 11.58
C TYR A 80 -17.31 18.59 10.29
N GLY A 81 -18.14 19.39 9.62
CA GLY A 81 -18.74 19.03 8.33
C GLY A 81 -17.70 18.79 7.23
N VAL A 82 -16.69 19.68 7.13
CA VAL A 82 -15.57 19.50 6.19
C VAL A 82 -14.78 18.23 6.51
N SER A 83 -14.48 17.99 7.79
CA SER A 83 -13.76 16.78 8.22
C SER A 83 -14.55 15.51 7.88
N ALA A 84 -15.85 15.49 8.20
CA ALA A 84 -16.73 14.37 7.90
C ALA A 84 -16.80 14.08 6.38
N PHE A 85 -16.86 15.12 5.54
CA PHE A 85 -16.80 14.99 4.08
C PHE A 85 -15.49 14.37 3.60
N PHE A 86 -14.34 14.77 4.16
CA PHE A 86 -13.05 14.20 3.78
C PHE A 86 -12.89 12.74 4.22
N ILE A 87 -13.52 12.33 5.32
CA ILE A 87 -13.61 10.90 5.70
C ILE A 87 -14.42 10.10 4.66
N VAL A 88 -15.56 10.64 4.18
CA VAL A 88 -16.32 10.01 3.09
C VAL A 88 -15.47 9.94 1.81
N LEU A 89 -14.76 11.02 1.48
CA LEU A 89 -13.91 11.10 0.30
C LEU A 89 -12.74 10.10 0.37
N SER A 90 -12.15 9.87 1.55
CA SER A 90 -11.18 8.78 1.76
C SER A 90 -11.75 7.43 1.38
N GLY A 91 -12.98 7.12 1.80
CA GLY A 91 -13.67 5.89 1.41
C GLY A 91 -13.85 5.81 -0.12
N ALA A 92 -14.32 6.88 -0.75
CA ALA A 92 -14.53 6.94 -2.19
C ALA A 92 -13.23 6.76 -3.00
N LEU A 93 -12.12 7.39 -2.58
CA LEU A 93 -10.81 7.23 -3.21
C LEU A 93 -10.28 5.80 -3.07
N ILE A 94 -10.49 5.18 -1.92
CA ILE A 94 -10.15 3.77 -1.72
C ILE A 94 -10.95 2.92 -2.71
N VAL A 95 -12.28 3.06 -2.83
CA VAL A 95 -13.05 2.32 -3.86
C VAL A 95 -12.54 2.55 -5.27
N ALA A 96 -12.24 3.80 -5.63
CA ALA A 96 -11.83 4.17 -6.98
C ALA A 96 -10.44 3.63 -7.37
N SER A 97 -9.61 3.27 -6.40
CA SER A 97 -8.24 2.77 -6.63
C SER A 97 -8.14 1.25 -6.76
N ILE A 98 -9.13 0.50 -6.29
CA ILE A 98 -9.01 -0.95 -6.07
C ILE A 98 -9.34 -1.80 -7.31
N ASP A 99 -8.58 -2.89 -7.53
CA ASP A 99 -9.05 -4.03 -8.34
C ASP A 99 -10.32 -4.63 -7.71
N PRO A 100 -11.44 -4.78 -8.45
CA PRO A 100 -12.71 -5.35 -7.96
C PRO A 100 -12.60 -6.65 -7.14
N ARG A 101 -11.52 -7.41 -7.28
CA ARG A 101 -11.23 -8.65 -6.54
C ARG A 101 -10.78 -8.43 -5.08
N PHE A 102 -10.35 -7.23 -4.68
CA PHE A 102 -9.81 -6.98 -3.34
C PHE A 102 -10.90 -6.63 -2.31
N ARG A 103 -11.55 -7.66 -1.75
CA ARG A 103 -12.69 -7.51 -0.81
C ARG A 103 -12.35 -6.72 0.47
N GLY A 104 -11.09 -6.76 0.93
CA GLY A 104 -10.66 -6.07 2.16
C GLY A 104 -10.78 -4.56 2.08
N ALA A 105 -10.37 -3.97 0.96
CA ALA A 105 -10.38 -2.53 0.77
C ALA A 105 -11.79 -1.98 0.49
N ARG A 106 -12.67 -2.77 -0.14
CA ARG A 106 -14.11 -2.45 -0.24
C ARG A 106 -14.77 -2.29 1.13
N ASN A 107 -14.48 -3.18 2.07
CA ASN A 107 -15.05 -3.10 3.42
C ASN A 107 -14.53 -1.87 4.18
N ALA A 108 -13.23 -1.57 4.04
CA ALA A 108 -12.64 -0.36 4.62
C ALA A 108 -13.28 0.92 4.05
N ALA A 109 -13.46 0.98 2.73
CA ALA A 109 -14.11 2.11 2.10
C ALA A 109 -15.57 2.31 2.53
N LEU A 110 -16.36 1.23 2.59
CA LEU A 110 -17.75 1.29 3.07
C LEU A 110 -17.81 1.75 4.53
N ALA A 111 -16.93 1.22 5.39
CA ALA A 111 -16.87 1.62 6.79
C ALA A 111 -16.51 3.10 6.95
N LEU A 112 -15.56 3.63 6.16
CA LEU A 112 -15.23 5.06 6.14
C LEU A 112 -16.37 5.91 5.60
N GLY A 113 -17.05 5.47 4.53
CA GLY A 113 -18.21 6.17 3.98
C GLY A 113 -19.34 6.31 4.99
N ILE A 114 -19.68 5.22 5.69
CA ILE A 114 -20.71 5.22 6.74
C ILE A 114 -20.28 6.06 7.94
N LEU A 115 -19.03 5.94 8.40
CA LEU A 115 -18.50 6.75 9.50
C LEU A 115 -18.53 8.25 9.18
N GLY A 116 -18.05 8.64 7.99
CA GLY A 116 -18.05 10.03 7.55
C GLY A 116 -19.47 10.58 7.42
N ALA A 117 -20.39 9.81 6.82
CA ALA A 117 -21.79 10.21 6.72
C ALA A 117 -22.46 10.37 8.09
N HIS A 118 -22.20 9.45 9.03
CA HIS A 118 -22.66 9.58 10.42
C HIS A 118 -22.11 10.85 11.06
N LYS A 119 -20.80 11.11 10.95
CA LYS A 119 -20.18 12.32 11.52
C LYS A 119 -20.71 13.64 10.97
N MET A 120 -21.35 13.66 9.79
CA MET A 120 -21.99 14.87 9.26
C MET A 120 -23.23 15.29 10.06
N ASP A 121 -23.83 14.38 10.83
CA ASP A 121 -24.98 14.70 11.68
C ASP A 121 -24.60 15.52 12.91
N TYR A 122 -23.31 15.49 13.30
CA TYR A 122 -22.82 16.04 14.56
C TYR A 122 -23.15 17.52 14.75
N PRO A 123 -22.93 18.43 13.77
CA PRO A 123 -23.30 19.83 13.92
C PRO A 123 -24.78 20.08 14.22
N PHE A 124 -25.66 19.16 13.81
CA PHE A 124 -27.11 19.30 13.89
C PHE A 124 -27.70 18.55 15.09
N LEU A 125 -27.18 17.35 15.38
CA LEU A 125 -27.78 16.44 16.34
C LEU A 125 -27.06 16.41 17.70
N ARG A 126 -25.87 17.01 17.83
CA ARG A 126 -25.14 17.06 19.11
C ARG A 126 -25.91 17.74 20.23
N GLY A 127 -26.73 18.74 19.89
CA GLY A 127 -27.58 19.47 20.83
C GLY A 127 -28.88 18.74 21.21
N VAL A 128 -29.21 17.63 20.55
CA VAL A 128 -30.46 16.89 20.76
C VAL A 128 -30.28 15.89 21.91
N PRO A 129 -30.87 16.12 23.11
CA PRO A 129 -30.48 15.39 24.32
C PRO A 129 -30.72 13.88 24.28
N TRP A 130 -31.82 13.45 23.66
CA TRP A 130 -32.16 12.03 23.54
C TRP A 130 -31.26 11.30 22.53
N PHE A 131 -30.80 12.00 21.49
CA PHE A 131 -29.99 11.41 20.43
C PHE A 131 -28.51 11.42 20.78
N ALA A 132 -28.00 12.48 21.43
CA ALA A 132 -26.59 12.63 21.76
C ALA A 132 -25.91 11.35 22.29
N PRO A 133 -26.42 10.66 23.34
CA PRO A 133 -25.79 9.42 23.83
C PRO A 133 -25.80 8.29 22.79
N ILE A 134 -26.85 8.18 21.99
CA ILE A 134 -26.99 7.18 20.92
C ILE A 134 -26.02 7.50 19.78
N GLY A 135 -25.98 8.76 19.34
CA GLY A 135 -25.07 9.24 18.29
C GLY A 135 -23.60 9.03 18.64
N PHE A 136 -23.21 9.27 19.91
CA PHE A 136 -21.86 8.97 20.40
C PHE A 136 -21.58 7.46 20.42
N ALA A 137 -22.51 6.63 20.89
CA ALA A 137 -22.33 5.18 20.88
C ALA A 137 -22.18 4.61 19.46
N ILE A 138 -23.03 5.04 18.52
CA ILE A 138 -22.93 4.68 17.10
C ILE A 138 -21.59 5.16 16.53
N GLY A 139 -21.21 6.42 16.77
CA GLY A 139 -19.94 6.98 16.30
C GLY A 139 -18.72 6.21 16.81
N ALA A 140 -18.71 5.82 18.09
CA ALA A 140 -17.64 5.01 18.68
C ALA A 140 -17.55 3.62 18.03
N ILE A 141 -18.69 2.93 17.86
CA ILE A 141 -18.75 1.62 17.19
C ILE A 141 -18.24 1.73 15.76
N LEU A 142 -18.75 2.70 14.99
CA LEU A 142 -18.33 2.92 13.60
C LEU A 142 -16.85 3.26 13.49
N THR A 143 -16.30 4.01 14.44
CA THR A 143 -14.87 4.33 14.50
C THR A 143 -14.03 3.07 14.70
N VAL A 144 -14.42 2.19 15.63
CA VAL A 144 -13.74 0.89 15.86
C VAL A 144 -13.86 0.00 14.62
N VAL A 145 -15.03 -0.08 14.01
CA VAL A 145 -15.27 -0.88 12.80
C VAL A 145 -14.44 -0.37 11.62
N ALA A 146 -14.40 0.95 11.39
CA ALA A 146 -13.59 1.56 10.35
C ALA A 146 -12.08 1.36 10.60
N ALA A 147 -11.63 1.52 11.85
CA ALA A 147 -10.26 1.23 12.24
C ALA A 147 -9.87 -0.23 12.00
N TYR A 148 -10.76 -1.18 12.38
CA TYR A 148 -10.56 -2.60 12.15
C TYR A 148 -10.44 -2.93 10.65
N PHE A 149 -11.37 -2.44 9.82
CA PHE A 149 -11.32 -2.73 8.38
C PHE A 149 -10.15 -2.05 7.67
N MET A 150 -9.79 -0.83 8.08
CA MET A 150 -8.59 -0.16 7.57
C MET A 150 -7.32 -0.92 7.96
N ALA A 151 -7.21 -1.37 9.20
CA ALA A 151 -6.08 -2.20 9.64
C ALA A 151 -6.06 -3.53 8.86
N ARG A 152 -7.20 -4.20 8.72
CA ARG A 152 -7.31 -5.44 7.95
C ARG A 152 -6.95 -5.24 6.48
N MET A 153 -7.31 -4.10 5.87
CA MET A 153 -6.95 -3.76 4.50
C MET A 153 -5.44 -3.60 4.36
N VAL A 154 -4.84 -2.75 5.19
CA VAL A 154 -3.40 -2.45 5.14
C VAL A 154 -2.54 -3.67 5.49
N LEU A 155 -3.01 -4.50 6.42
CA LEU A 155 -2.34 -5.73 6.84
C LEU A 155 -2.73 -6.95 6.00
N SER A 156 -3.66 -6.82 5.06
CA SER A 156 -4.06 -7.97 4.26
C SER A 156 -2.93 -8.38 3.31
N ARG A 157 -2.72 -9.70 3.27
CA ARG A 157 -1.71 -10.35 2.45
C ARG A 157 -2.03 -10.12 0.97
N GLU A 158 -1.20 -9.36 0.28
CA GLU A 158 -1.38 -9.00 -1.13
C GLU A 158 -1.29 -10.25 -2.02
N PHE A 159 -0.51 -11.25 -1.59
CA PHE A 159 -0.24 -12.47 -2.33
C PHE A 159 -1.18 -13.60 -1.88
N THR A 160 -2.43 -13.52 -2.32
CA THR A 160 -3.51 -14.42 -1.90
C THR A 160 -3.39 -15.85 -2.45
N ASN A 161 -2.67 -16.04 -3.57
CA ASN A 161 -2.57 -17.32 -4.28
C ASN A 161 -1.54 -18.31 -3.72
N LEU A 162 -0.95 -18.05 -2.56
CA LEU A 162 0.06 -18.93 -1.95
C LEU A 162 -0.50 -20.27 -1.44
N ASN A 163 -1.82 -20.43 -1.32
CA ASN A 163 -2.45 -21.65 -0.78
C ASN A 163 -2.29 -22.89 -1.67
N GLY A 164 -2.03 -22.74 -2.96
CA GLY A 164 -1.88 -23.85 -3.91
C GLY A 164 -0.46 -24.40 -4.03
N ALA A 165 0.50 -23.85 -3.29
CA ALA A 165 1.94 -24.08 -3.49
C ALA A 165 2.48 -25.35 -2.81
N ILE A 166 1.79 -25.87 -1.81
CA ILE A 166 2.28 -26.94 -0.90
C ILE A 166 2.61 -28.26 -1.64
N ARG A 167 2.16 -28.45 -2.88
CA ARG A 167 2.35 -29.69 -3.63
C ARG A 167 3.69 -29.81 -4.37
N LEU A 168 4.45 -28.73 -4.48
CA LEU A 168 5.74 -28.71 -5.16
C LEU A 168 6.79 -28.25 -4.14
N GLU A 169 7.67 -29.16 -3.72
CA GLU A 169 8.85 -28.79 -2.94
C GLU A 169 9.81 -28.04 -3.87
N ILE A 170 10.07 -26.78 -3.55
CA ILE A 170 11.02 -25.95 -4.28
C ILE A 170 12.24 -25.74 -3.37
N GLU A 171 13.40 -26.13 -3.87
CA GLU A 171 14.67 -25.88 -3.19
C GLU A 171 14.96 -24.36 -3.13
N PRO A 172 15.27 -23.83 -1.94
CA PRO A 172 15.80 -22.48 -1.79
C PRO A 172 17.11 -22.31 -2.55
N GLY A 173 17.40 -21.09 -3.01
CA GLY A 173 18.67 -20.83 -3.70
C GLY A 173 18.64 -19.63 -4.61
N ILE A 174 19.79 -19.32 -5.18
CA ILE A 174 19.97 -18.21 -6.12
C ILE A 174 20.48 -18.79 -7.43
N GLU A 175 19.77 -18.49 -8.51
CA GLU A 175 20.06 -19.01 -9.83
C GLU A 175 20.15 -17.87 -10.85
N LEU A 176 21.21 -17.90 -11.64
CA LEU A 176 21.34 -17.07 -12.84
C LEU A 176 21.00 -17.93 -14.04
N VAL A 177 19.99 -17.54 -14.80
CA VAL A 177 19.50 -18.30 -15.96
C VAL A 177 19.57 -17.46 -17.22
N SER A 178 19.90 -18.12 -18.33
CA SER A 178 19.81 -17.51 -19.66
C SER A 178 18.35 -17.38 -20.12
N SER A 179 18.13 -16.54 -21.13
CA SER A 179 16.83 -16.38 -21.81
C SER A 179 16.20 -17.72 -22.26
N ASN A 180 17.04 -18.69 -22.66
CA ASN A 180 16.59 -20.01 -23.09
C ASN A 180 16.19 -20.91 -21.90
N GLU A 181 16.96 -20.87 -20.81
CA GLU A 181 16.65 -21.60 -19.57
C GLU A 181 15.39 -21.06 -18.90
N TYR A 182 15.18 -19.74 -18.97
CA TYR A 182 14.00 -19.12 -18.40
C TYR A 182 12.68 -19.68 -18.96
N ARG A 183 12.66 -20.09 -20.24
CA ARG A 183 11.48 -20.76 -20.83
C ARG A 183 11.15 -22.07 -20.14
N ARG A 184 12.15 -22.85 -19.74
CA ARG A 184 11.96 -24.10 -18.98
C ARG A 184 11.45 -23.80 -17.57
N VAL A 185 12.07 -22.83 -16.89
CA VAL A 185 11.66 -22.35 -15.56
C VAL A 185 10.19 -21.92 -15.55
N LYS A 186 9.72 -21.21 -16.59
CA LYS A 186 8.31 -20.80 -16.70
C LYS A 186 7.36 -22.00 -16.73
N GLU A 187 7.70 -23.06 -17.47
CA GLU A 187 6.86 -24.26 -17.53
C GLU A 187 6.90 -25.04 -16.21
N ASP A 188 8.08 -25.22 -15.62
CA ASP A 188 8.26 -25.94 -14.36
C ASP A 188 7.49 -25.27 -13.21
N LEU A 189 7.49 -23.94 -13.17
CA LEU A 189 6.85 -23.13 -12.13
C LEU A 189 5.46 -22.62 -12.53
N LYS A 190 4.89 -23.04 -13.66
CA LYS A 190 3.57 -22.60 -14.14
C LYS A 190 2.46 -22.80 -13.11
N GLY A 191 2.56 -23.90 -12.37
CA GLY A 191 1.62 -24.30 -11.31
C GLY A 191 1.92 -23.71 -9.93
N TYR A 192 3.02 -22.99 -9.77
CA TYR A 192 3.53 -22.47 -8.49
C TYR A 192 3.34 -20.94 -8.41
N PRO A 193 3.02 -20.37 -7.23
CA PRO A 193 3.00 -18.92 -7.09
C PRO A 193 4.42 -18.36 -7.19
N VAL A 194 4.60 -17.39 -8.07
CA VAL A 194 5.88 -16.70 -8.29
C VAL A 194 5.60 -15.21 -8.30
N LEU A 195 6.45 -14.43 -7.62
CA LEU A 195 6.50 -12.99 -7.81
C LEU A 195 7.51 -12.70 -8.92
N ALA A 196 7.06 -12.12 -10.02
CA ALA A 196 7.91 -11.90 -11.19
C ALA A 196 7.98 -10.41 -11.54
N PHE A 197 9.19 -9.90 -11.77
CA PHE A 197 9.43 -8.59 -12.33
C PHE A 197 9.93 -8.79 -13.75
N ILE A 198 9.09 -8.53 -14.75
CA ILE A 198 9.33 -9.02 -16.11
C ILE A 198 9.18 -7.90 -17.14
N ARG A 199 9.83 -8.08 -18.30
CA ARG A 199 9.63 -7.22 -19.48
C ARG A 199 8.60 -7.78 -20.47
N GLU A 200 8.41 -9.09 -20.48
CA GLU A 200 7.50 -9.78 -21.39
C GLU A 200 6.05 -9.77 -20.88
N LEU A 201 5.06 -9.60 -21.76
CA LEU A 201 3.65 -9.34 -21.40
C LEU A 201 2.84 -10.57 -20.96
N THR A 202 3.38 -11.78 -21.09
CA THR A 202 2.64 -13.03 -20.89
C THR A 202 3.22 -13.89 -19.77
N PRO A 203 2.93 -13.58 -18.49
CA PRO A 203 3.23 -14.45 -17.36
C PRO A 203 2.22 -15.61 -17.24
N PRO A 204 2.60 -16.74 -16.63
CA PRO A 204 1.65 -17.76 -16.20
C PRO A 204 0.57 -17.24 -15.24
N ASP A 205 -0.65 -17.81 -15.28
CA ASP A 205 -1.82 -17.33 -14.52
C ASP A 205 -1.63 -17.26 -13.00
N LYS A 206 -0.82 -18.16 -12.44
CA LYS A 206 -0.55 -18.19 -10.99
C LYS A 206 0.51 -17.20 -10.53
N TRP A 207 1.26 -16.62 -11.48
CA TRP A 207 2.31 -15.67 -11.16
C TRP A 207 1.70 -14.30 -10.89
N LYS A 208 2.19 -13.64 -9.85
CA LYS A 208 1.97 -12.21 -9.65
C LYS A 208 3.11 -11.49 -10.35
N ALA A 209 2.86 -11.00 -11.55
CA ALA A 209 3.86 -10.31 -12.35
C ALA A 209 3.70 -8.79 -12.28
N TYR A 210 4.81 -8.07 -12.22
CA TYR A 210 4.90 -6.64 -12.42
C TYR A 210 5.75 -6.34 -13.66
N PHE A 211 5.20 -5.56 -14.59
CA PHE A 211 5.88 -5.21 -15.83
C PHE A 211 6.85 -4.05 -15.62
N LEU A 212 8.11 -4.23 -16.02
CA LEU A 212 9.14 -3.19 -15.97
C LEU A 212 8.95 -2.20 -17.14
N THR A 213 8.34 -1.06 -16.86
CA THR A 213 8.04 -0.04 -17.87
C THR A 213 7.91 1.35 -17.25
N SER A 214 8.31 2.38 -18.00
CA SER A 214 8.07 3.77 -17.62
C SER A 214 6.62 4.22 -17.88
N LEU A 215 5.82 3.41 -18.57
CA LEU A 215 4.41 3.72 -18.80
C LEU A 215 3.59 3.40 -17.54
N PRO A 216 2.83 4.35 -17.02
CA PRO A 216 2.00 4.11 -15.85
C PRO A 216 0.84 3.17 -16.22
N GLY A 217 0.64 2.16 -15.39
CA GLY A 217 -0.42 1.18 -15.57
C GLY A 217 -0.54 0.28 -14.36
N LYS A 218 -1.61 -0.50 -14.31
CA LYS A 218 -1.79 -1.52 -13.29
C LYS A 218 -0.72 -2.60 -13.42
N ASP A 219 -0.22 -3.11 -12.29
CA ASP A 219 0.82 -4.15 -12.25
C ASP A 219 2.08 -3.75 -13.06
N THR A 220 2.42 -2.46 -13.04
CA THR A 220 3.65 -1.93 -13.67
C THR A 220 4.57 -1.29 -12.65
N ILE A 221 5.87 -1.33 -12.91
CA ILE A 221 6.90 -0.70 -12.08
C ILE A 221 7.88 0.02 -13.01
N ALA A 222 8.11 1.30 -12.72
CA ALA A 222 9.15 2.07 -13.39
C ALA A 222 10.53 1.43 -13.15
N PRO A 223 11.38 1.26 -14.18
CA PRO A 223 12.69 0.62 -14.02
C PRO A 223 13.60 1.36 -13.05
N THR A 224 13.36 2.65 -12.83
CA THR A 224 14.10 3.49 -11.88
C THR A 224 13.66 3.29 -10.43
N ASN A 225 12.57 2.58 -10.17
CA ASN A 225 12.02 2.37 -8.83
C ASN A 225 12.46 1.01 -8.23
N LEU A 226 13.78 0.81 -8.15
CA LEU A 226 14.39 -0.36 -7.49
C LEU A 226 13.89 -0.56 -6.04
N PRO A 227 13.65 0.50 -5.22
CA PRO A 227 13.10 0.33 -3.87
C PRO A 227 11.75 -0.38 -3.84
N ARG A 228 10.85 -0.10 -4.79
CA ARG A 228 9.53 -0.76 -4.86
C ARG A 228 9.67 -2.26 -5.18
N ILE A 229 10.62 -2.64 -6.02
CA ILE A 229 10.91 -4.06 -6.32
C ILE A 229 11.36 -4.79 -5.04
N LEU A 230 12.29 -4.19 -4.28
CA LEU A 230 12.74 -4.75 -2.99
C LEU A 230 11.61 -4.85 -1.97
N GLU A 231 10.77 -3.81 -1.88
CA GLU A 231 9.62 -3.79 -0.98
C GLU A 231 8.66 -4.94 -1.29
N LEU A 232 8.26 -5.08 -2.55
CA LEU A 232 7.34 -6.12 -3.01
C LEU A 232 7.92 -7.52 -2.80
N ALA A 233 9.19 -7.73 -3.15
CA ALA A 233 9.89 -8.99 -2.91
C ALA A 233 9.94 -9.33 -1.42
N GLY A 234 10.32 -8.37 -0.57
CA GLY A 234 10.36 -8.56 0.88
C GLY A 234 9.00 -8.89 1.49
N ARG A 235 7.92 -8.22 1.03
CA ARG A 235 6.54 -8.54 1.45
C ARG A 235 6.15 -9.96 1.02
N TYR A 236 6.42 -10.32 -0.24
CA TYR A 236 6.11 -11.63 -0.80
C TYR A 236 6.80 -12.77 -0.07
N LEU A 237 8.13 -12.67 0.10
CA LEU A 237 8.93 -13.69 0.78
C LEU A 237 8.47 -13.89 2.22
N ARG A 238 8.16 -12.80 2.94
CA ARG A 238 7.60 -12.87 4.30
C ARG A 238 6.22 -13.54 4.31
N GLU A 239 5.37 -13.25 3.34
CA GLU A 239 4.05 -13.90 3.23
C GLU A 239 4.14 -15.39 2.91
N ALA A 240 5.12 -15.79 2.10
CA ALA A 240 5.41 -17.18 1.76
C ALA A 240 5.90 -17.95 2.99
N GLU A 241 6.89 -17.41 3.72
CA GLU A 241 7.42 -17.95 4.98
C GLU A 241 6.31 -18.11 6.03
N MET A 242 5.46 -17.09 6.23
CA MET A 242 4.31 -17.16 7.14
C MET A 242 3.25 -18.21 6.76
N ARG A 243 3.33 -18.80 5.56
CA ARG A 243 2.47 -19.90 5.10
C ARG A 243 3.22 -21.22 4.98
N GLY A 244 4.51 -21.26 5.36
CA GLY A 244 5.35 -22.44 5.24
C GLY A 244 5.59 -22.88 3.79
N VAL A 245 5.65 -21.93 2.85
CA VAL A 245 5.95 -22.21 1.43
C VAL A 245 7.19 -21.45 0.98
N THR A 246 7.98 -22.05 0.09
CA THR A 246 9.17 -21.41 -0.47
C THR A 246 8.77 -20.23 -1.36
N GLY A 247 9.19 -19.02 -1.00
CA GLY A 247 8.93 -17.83 -1.81
C GLY A 247 9.84 -17.79 -3.03
N VAL A 248 9.28 -17.86 -4.24
CA VAL A 248 10.03 -17.76 -5.50
C VAL A 248 9.89 -16.37 -6.12
N VAL A 249 11.01 -15.69 -6.33
CA VAL A 249 11.11 -14.37 -6.97
C VAL A 249 11.86 -14.49 -8.30
N VAL A 250 11.29 -13.95 -9.37
CA VAL A 250 11.91 -13.87 -10.70
C VAL A 250 12.19 -12.41 -11.05
N VAL A 251 13.40 -12.12 -11.52
CA VAL A 251 13.75 -10.83 -12.11
C VAL A 251 14.22 -11.04 -13.55
N ASP A 252 13.45 -10.56 -14.50
CA ASP A 252 13.66 -10.65 -15.95
C ASP A 252 13.68 -9.25 -16.57
N GLY A 253 14.84 -8.88 -17.13
CA GLY A 253 15.12 -7.53 -17.62
C GLY A 253 16.17 -6.78 -16.81
N ILE A 254 17.20 -7.48 -16.32
CA ILE A 254 18.33 -6.87 -15.61
C ILE A 254 19.04 -5.83 -16.48
N GLU A 255 19.20 -6.12 -17.78
CA GLU A 255 19.78 -5.22 -18.78
C GLU A 255 19.02 -3.90 -18.79
N TYR A 256 17.69 -3.97 -18.75
CA TYR A 256 16.82 -2.79 -18.73
C TYR A 256 17.00 -1.99 -17.44
N LEU A 257 17.10 -2.65 -16.29
CA LEU A 257 17.40 -1.97 -15.02
C LEU A 257 18.79 -1.31 -15.05
N VAL A 258 19.80 -1.96 -15.63
CA VAL A 258 21.16 -1.42 -15.76
C VAL A 258 21.17 -0.19 -16.66
N ILE A 259 20.46 -0.21 -17.80
CA ILE A 259 20.34 0.94 -18.70
C ILE A 259 19.75 2.16 -17.98
N HIS A 260 18.77 1.96 -17.10
CA HIS A 260 18.06 3.05 -16.43
C HIS A 260 18.71 3.54 -15.13
N ASN A 261 19.50 2.70 -14.44
CA ASN A 261 20.03 3.02 -13.11
C ASN A 261 21.56 2.96 -13.00
N GLY A 262 22.23 2.35 -13.98
CA GLY A 262 23.65 2.01 -13.93
C GLY A 262 23.95 0.75 -13.12
N ILE A 263 25.05 0.08 -13.47
CA ILE A 263 25.44 -1.22 -12.91
C ILE A 263 25.65 -1.20 -11.39
N THR A 264 26.20 -0.12 -10.84
CA THR A 264 26.46 0.01 -9.39
C THR A 264 25.19 0.02 -8.57
N ALA A 265 24.13 0.68 -9.05
CA ALA A 265 22.85 0.72 -8.36
C ALA A 265 22.16 -0.65 -8.42
N VAL A 266 22.17 -1.28 -9.61
CA VAL A 266 21.56 -2.61 -9.82
C VAL A 266 22.26 -3.69 -9.01
N THR A 267 23.58 -3.68 -8.91
CA THR A 267 24.34 -4.67 -8.12
C THR A 267 24.07 -4.54 -6.62
N LYS A 268 23.98 -3.31 -6.07
CA LYS A 268 23.55 -3.10 -4.68
C LYS A 268 22.11 -3.58 -4.44
N PHE A 269 21.23 -3.29 -5.38
CA PHE A 269 19.85 -3.79 -5.37
C PHE A 269 19.80 -5.32 -5.37
N LEU A 270 20.53 -5.99 -6.27
CA LEU A 270 20.59 -7.44 -6.37
C LEU A 270 21.18 -8.08 -5.11
N GLY A 271 22.22 -7.49 -4.52
CA GLY A 271 22.77 -7.96 -3.25
C GLY A 271 21.75 -7.86 -2.12
N THR A 272 21.00 -6.75 -2.05
CA THR A 272 19.94 -6.58 -1.05
C THR A 272 18.80 -7.59 -1.27
N LEU A 273 18.38 -7.81 -2.52
CA LEU A 273 17.36 -8.79 -2.87
C LEU A 273 17.81 -10.21 -2.51
N ARG A 274 19.06 -10.55 -2.82
CA ARG A 274 19.69 -11.83 -2.45
C ARG A 274 19.63 -12.07 -0.95
N ASP A 275 20.05 -11.09 -0.16
CA ASP A 275 20.07 -11.21 1.30
C ASP A 275 18.64 -11.40 1.87
N LEU A 276 17.63 -10.72 1.31
CA LEU A 276 16.22 -10.94 1.67
C LEU A 276 15.73 -12.35 1.35
N VAL A 277 16.16 -12.92 0.22
CA VAL A 277 15.77 -14.26 -0.22
C VAL A 277 16.43 -15.32 0.65
N ILE A 278 17.74 -15.21 0.91
CA ILE A 278 18.48 -16.16 1.78
C ILE A 278 17.87 -16.17 3.18
N MET A 279 17.61 -14.98 3.75
CA MET A 279 17.08 -14.84 5.12
C MET A 279 15.74 -15.56 5.33
N ARG A 280 14.98 -15.82 4.26
CA ARG A 280 13.64 -16.42 4.31
C ARG A 280 13.55 -17.77 3.60
N GLU A 281 14.70 -18.41 3.37
CA GLU A 281 14.79 -19.69 2.65
C GLU A 281 14.02 -19.66 1.32
N GLY A 282 14.10 -18.54 0.60
CA GLY A 282 13.45 -18.35 -0.68
C GLY A 282 14.29 -18.81 -1.87
N ARG A 283 13.70 -18.73 -3.07
CA ARG A 283 14.40 -18.94 -4.34
C ARG A 283 14.39 -17.66 -5.17
N LEU A 284 15.55 -17.25 -5.65
CA LEU A 284 15.74 -16.11 -6.56
C LEU A 284 16.21 -16.60 -7.91
N ILE A 285 15.49 -16.25 -8.96
CA ILE A 285 15.85 -16.56 -10.34
C ILE A 285 16.06 -15.24 -11.07
N VAL A 286 17.28 -15.02 -11.54
CA VAL A 286 17.65 -13.80 -12.25
C VAL A 286 17.94 -14.18 -13.70
N VAL A 287 17.13 -13.64 -14.61
CA VAL A 287 17.28 -13.85 -16.05
C VAL A 287 18.26 -12.80 -16.57
N VAL A 288 19.36 -13.28 -17.13
CA VAL A 288 20.43 -12.43 -17.69
C VAL A 288 20.89 -13.04 -19.00
N ASP A 289 20.93 -12.23 -20.05
CA ASP A 289 21.52 -12.62 -21.32
C ASP A 289 22.99 -12.19 -21.36
N GLU A 290 23.93 -13.14 -21.31
CA GLU A 290 25.37 -12.87 -21.37
C GLU A 290 25.78 -12.12 -22.65
N THR A 291 24.97 -12.20 -23.72
CA THR A 291 25.23 -11.50 -24.98
C THR A 291 24.79 -10.04 -24.97
N ALA A 292 23.87 -9.66 -24.07
CA ALA A 292 23.29 -8.33 -24.00
C ALA A 292 24.00 -7.40 -23.00
N LEU A 293 24.83 -7.95 -22.10
CA LEU A 293 25.61 -7.22 -21.11
C LEU A 293 27.10 -7.19 -21.45
N GLU A 294 27.78 -6.13 -21.03
CA GLU A 294 29.24 -6.14 -21.04
C GLU A 294 29.76 -7.27 -20.15
N LYS A 295 30.79 -8.00 -20.61
CA LYS A 295 31.38 -9.12 -19.88
C LYS A 295 31.75 -8.78 -18.44
N LYS A 296 32.22 -7.55 -18.19
CA LYS A 296 32.56 -7.04 -16.87
C LYS A 296 31.33 -6.93 -15.96
N ASP A 297 30.22 -6.43 -16.50
CA ASP A 297 28.98 -6.24 -15.75
C ASP A 297 28.34 -7.59 -15.40
N TYR A 298 28.32 -8.52 -16.36
CA TYR A 298 27.87 -9.90 -16.13
C TYR A 298 28.66 -10.58 -14.99
N LEU A 299 30.00 -10.49 -15.02
CA LEU A 299 30.85 -11.04 -13.96
C LEU A 299 30.61 -10.38 -12.60
N THR A 300 30.30 -9.09 -12.59
CA THR A 300 29.99 -8.35 -11.36
C THR A 300 28.68 -8.83 -10.76
N ILE A 301 27.62 -8.95 -11.58
CA ILE A 301 26.32 -9.49 -11.17
C ILE A 301 26.47 -10.93 -10.65
N ARG A 302 27.17 -11.78 -11.40
CA ARG A 302 27.44 -13.18 -11.01
C ARG A 302 28.17 -13.27 -9.68
N ARG A 303 29.17 -12.43 -9.44
CA ARG A 303 29.89 -12.40 -8.16
C ARG A 303 28.98 -11.99 -7.01
N VAL A 304 28.13 -10.98 -7.19
CA VAL A 304 27.20 -10.52 -6.16
C VAL A 304 26.16 -11.59 -5.82
N LEU A 305 25.64 -12.31 -6.82
CA LEU A 305 24.58 -13.30 -6.61
C LEU A 305 25.07 -14.67 -6.16
N ILE A 306 26.14 -15.19 -6.80
CA ILE A 306 26.62 -16.58 -6.61
C ILE A 306 27.98 -16.63 -5.90
N GLY A 307 28.77 -15.56 -5.95
CA GLY A 307 30.15 -15.54 -5.47
C GLY A 307 30.32 -15.33 -3.96
N GLY A 308 29.39 -15.85 -3.14
CA GLY A 308 29.45 -15.84 -1.67
C GLY A 308 29.72 -17.23 -1.12
#